data_AF-A0A3P8V639-F1
#
_entry.id   AF-A0A3P8V639-F1
#
_cell.length_a   1.000
_cell.length_b   1.000
_cell.length_c   1.000
_cell.angle_alpha   90.00
_cell.angle_beta   90.00
_cell.angle_gamma   90.00
#
_symmetry.space_group_name_H-M   'P 1'
#
loop_
_entity.id
_entity.type
_entity.pdbx_description
1 polymer ?
#
loop_
_entity_poly.entity_id
_entity_poly.type
_entity_poly.pdbx_seq_one_letter_code
_entity_poly.pdbx_strand_id
1 'polypeptide(L)'
;LIRCMGDSHRPSRDYEQPEIQPEQEHKGALQISAPGREVSINQLVQPPLWAPKIIYSLAKEIYHYVGEDIVIYETIDSYGAIMWPAALALCSFLENNREIVNLQGAQVLELGAGTGLVSIVASLLGASVTATDLPVVLSNLRANVLRNTRGRCRELPKVDVLSWSFDLKRSHPTGVHQYDYILAADVVYQHDFLEELLATMKHFCGPGTAVIWANKVRLGSDLTFTENFKKAFHTSLLFEDGDMKIFKGTCRRS
;
A
#
# COMPACT_ATOMS: atom_id res chain seq x y z
N LEU A 1 21.99 12.30 -42.86
CA LEU A 1 23.24 12.81 -43.49
C LEU A 1 23.46 14.25 -43.04
N ILE A 2 24.74 14.68 -42.94
CA ILE A 2 25.29 15.97 -42.46
C ILE A 2 25.57 15.94 -40.95
N ARG A 3 26.74 15.45 -40.47
CA ARG A 3 28.14 15.95 -40.43
C ARG A 3 28.42 17.10 -39.43
N CYS A 4 29.41 16.80 -38.58
CA CYS A 4 29.96 17.50 -37.41
C CYS A 4 30.89 18.69 -37.74
N MET A 5 31.07 19.58 -36.74
CA MET A 5 32.32 20.05 -36.08
C MET A 5 32.02 21.39 -35.38
N GLY A 6 32.54 21.74 -34.19
CA GLY A 6 33.60 21.13 -33.41
C GLY A 6 33.72 21.70 -31.99
N ASP A 7 34.71 21.15 -31.29
CA ASP A 7 35.09 21.33 -29.89
C ASP A 7 35.50 22.75 -29.47
N SER A 8 35.29 23.04 -28.18
CA SER A 8 36.25 23.82 -27.39
C SER A 8 36.32 23.31 -25.94
N HIS A 9 37.54 23.00 -25.52
CA HIS A 9 37.97 22.44 -24.24
C HIS A 9 37.80 23.39 -23.04
N ARG A 10 37.55 22.82 -21.85
CA ARG A 10 38.27 23.08 -20.57
C ARG A 10 37.83 22.10 -19.45
N PRO A 11 38.62 21.94 -18.37
CA PRO A 11 39.21 20.66 -18.00
C PRO A 11 38.53 19.91 -16.84
N SER A 12 38.80 18.61 -16.80
CA SER A 12 38.51 17.66 -15.73
C SER A 12 39.08 18.13 -14.39
N ARG A 13 38.26 18.07 -13.34
CA ARG A 13 38.73 18.08 -11.94
C ARG A 13 38.77 16.63 -11.48
N ASP A 14 39.98 16.15 -11.21
CA ASP A 14 40.22 14.90 -10.51
C ASP A 14 39.66 15.02 -9.09
N TYR A 15 38.73 14.14 -8.73
CA TYR A 15 38.30 13.92 -7.36
C TYR A 15 39.16 12.79 -6.79
N GLU A 16 40.11 13.12 -5.93
CA GLU A 16 40.86 12.16 -5.12
C GLU A 16 39.91 11.41 -4.18
N GLN A 17 39.97 10.07 -4.21
CA GLN A 17 39.31 9.20 -3.24
C GLN A 17 40.12 9.19 -1.93
N PRO A 18 39.49 9.28 -0.74
CA PRO A 18 40.21 9.08 0.51
C PRO A 18 40.52 7.60 0.75
N GLU A 19 41.79 7.31 1.02
CA GLU A 19 42.29 5.99 1.44
C GLU A 19 41.69 5.57 2.79
N ILE A 20 41.11 4.36 2.84
CA ILE A 20 40.63 3.72 4.08
C ILE A 20 41.80 2.94 4.67
N GLN A 21 42.30 3.37 5.84
CA GLN A 21 43.26 2.60 6.64
C GLN A 21 42.54 1.53 7.49
N PRO A 22 43.11 0.31 7.65
CA PRO A 22 42.50 -0.72 8.48
C PRO A 22 42.69 -0.43 9.97
N GLU A 23 41.59 -0.37 10.73
CA GLU A 23 41.63 -0.29 12.20
C GLU A 23 42.19 -1.58 12.81
N GLN A 24 43.13 -1.42 13.73
CA GLN A 24 43.82 -2.48 14.46
C GLN A 24 42.97 -2.99 15.64
N GLU A 25 42.87 -4.32 15.76
CA GLU A 25 42.35 -4.99 16.96
C GLU A 25 43.19 -4.64 18.20
N HIS A 26 42.54 -4.15 19.25
CA HIS A 26 43.13 -4.05 20.59
C HIS A 26 42.50 -5.06 21.54
N LYS A 27 43.29 -6.10 21.86
CA LYS A 27 43.07 -7.04 22.96
C LYS A 27 43.36 -6.32 24.28
N GLY A 28 42.33 -6.08 25.09
CA GLY A 28 42.46 -5.65 26.48
C GLY A 28 41.55 -6.50 27.37
N ALA A 29 42.15 -7.35 28.19
CA ALA A 29 41.46 -8.19 29.17
C ALA A 29 41.06 -7.37 30.39
N LEU A 30 39.82 -7.52 30.87
CA LEU A 30 39.42 -7.15 32.23
C LEU A 30 38.71 -8.34 32.89
N GLN A 31 39.32 -8.85 33.97
CA GLN A 31 38.75 -9.81 34.91
C GLN A 31 37.76 -9.10 35.84
N ILE A 32 36.58 -9.70 36.07
CA ILE A 32 35.81 -9.54 37.31
C ILE A 32 35.24 -10.90 37.73
N SER A 33 35.39 -11.18 39.02
CA SER A 33 35.09 -12.39 39.80
C SER A 33 33.60 -12.66 40.07
N ALA A 34 33.26 -13.94 40.25
CA ALA A 34 31.95 -14.61 40.50
C ALA A 34 31.26 -14.20 41.86
N PRO A 35 30.00 -14.58 42.22
CA PRO A 35 29.32 -15.85 41.93
C PRO A 35 27.80 -15.87 41.61
N GLY A 36 27.41 -16.87 40.79
CA GLY A 36 26.27 -17.77 41.00
C GLY A 36 24.84 -17.22 41.11
N ARG A 37 24.11 -17.19 39.98
CA ARG A 37 22.69 -17.60 39.88
C ARG A 37 22.44 -18.14 38.46
N GLU A 38 22.32 -19.46 38.33
CA GLU A 38 21.68 -20.06 37.16
C GLU A 38 20.22 -19.60 37.12
N VAL A 39 19.85 -18.88 36.07
CA VAL A 39 18.44 -18.63 35.75
C VAL A 39 18.08 -19.59 34.63
N SER A 40 17.33 -20.63 35.00
CA SER A 40 16.77 -21.64 34.09
C SER A 40 15.99 -20.98 32.96
N ILE A 41 16.45 -21.17 31.73
CA ILE A 41 15.72 -20.84 30.50
C ILE A 41 14.69 -21.96 30.29
N ASN A 42 13.58 -21.93 31.02
CA ASN A 42 12.44 -22.81 30.78
C ASN A 42 11.15 -22.22 31.35
N GLN A 43 10.72 -21.09 30.78
CA GLN A 43 9.30 -20.72 30.73
C GLN A 43 8.99 -20.18 29.35
N LEU A 44 8.76 -21.11 28.41
CA LEU A 44 8.07 -20.80 27.16
C LEU A 44 6.64 -20.39 27.52
N VAL A 45 6.39 -19.08 27.51
CA VAL A 45 5.03 -18.54 27.55
C VAL A 45 4.31 -19.07 26.31
N GLN A 46 3.29 -19.92 26.51
CA GLN A 46 2.44 -20.37 25.42
C GLN A 46 1.71 -19.15 24.86
N PRO A 47 1.79 -18.89 23.54
CA PRO A 47 1.11 -17.76 22.95
C PRO A 47 -0.42 -17.95 23.10
N PRO A 48 -1.18 -16.85 23.29
CA PRO A 48 -2.62 -16.94 23.43
C PRO A 48 -3.25 -17.51 22.15
N LEU A 49 -4.44 -18.13 22.26
CA LEU A 49 -5.13 -18.82 21.15
C LEU A 49 -5.39 -17.95 19.90
N TRP A 50 -5.32 -16.63 20.03
CA TRP A 50 -5.47 -15.66 18.93
C TRP A 50 -4.15 -15.28 18.24
N ALA A 51 -3.01 -15.70 18.79
CA ALA A 51 -1.71 -15.41 18.21
C ALA A 51 -1.39 -16.43 17.10
N PRO A 52 -0.97 -15.97 15.91
CA PRO A 52 -0.74 -16.85 14.77
C PRO A 52 0.43 -17.79 15.04
N LYS A 53 0.27 -19.05 14.65
CA LYS A 53 1.38 -20.01 14.59
C LYS A 53 2.21 -19.67 13.35
N ILE A 54 3.31 -18.94 13.55
CA ILE A 54 4.20 -18.50 12.46
C ILE A 54 5.14 -19.66 12.09
N ILE A 55 4.95 -20.22 10.89
CA ILE A 55 5.97 -21.02 10.20
C ILE A 55 6.68 -20.06 9.26
N TYR A 56 7.94 -19.74 9.52
CA TYR A 56 8.75 -18.93 8.62
C TYR A 56 8.89 -19.63 7.26
N SER A 57 8.26 -19.08 6.23
CA SER A 57 8.77 -19.14 4.86
C SER A 57 8.90 -17.70 4.38
N LEU A 58 10.12 -17.25 4.08
CA LEU A 58 10.39 -15.88 3.67
C LEU A 58 9.46 -15.49 2.49
N ALA A 59 8.73 -14.38 2.67
CA ALA A 59 7.92 -13.68 1.67
C ALA A 59 6.55 -14.27 1.28
N LYS A 60 5.97 -15.23 2.03
CA LYS A 60 4.62 -15.75 1.75
C LYS A 60 3.72 -15.63 2.97
N GLU A 61 2.66 -14.84 2.83
CA GLU A 61 1.59 -14.67 3.81
C GLU A 61 0.28 -15.27 3.29
N ILE A 62 -0.53 -15.84 4.20
CA ILE A 62 -1.85 -16.39 3.86
C ILE A 62 -2.90 -15.65 4.69
N TYR A 63 -3.85 -15.05 4.01
CA TYR A 63 -5.00 -14.39 4.59
C TYR A 63 -6.28 -15.16 4.26
N HIS A 64 -7.26 -15.12 5.15
CA HIS A 64 -8.55 -15.77 4.93
C HIS A 64 -9.64 -14.70 4.90
N TYR A 65 -10.25 -14.52 3.72
CA TYR A 65 -11.35 -13.61 3.49
C TYR A 65 -12.35 -14.26 2.55
N VAL A 66 -13.63 -13.94 2.71
CA VAL A 66 -14.75 -14.41 1.88
C VAL A 66 -14.81 -15.92 1.68
N GLY A 67 -14.40 -16.67 2.72
CA GLY A 67 -14.35 -18.14 2.72
C GLY A 67 -13.19 -18.74 1.92
N GLU A 68 -12.23 -17.91 1.50
CA GLU A 68 -11.18 -18.24 0.55
C GLU A 68 -9.80 -17.92 1.13
N ASP A 69 -8.85 -18.84 0.94
CA ASP A 69 -7.45 -18.55 1.25
C ASP A 69 -6.84 -17.69 0.13
N ILE A 70 -6.19 -16.61 0.56
CA ILE A 70 -5.50 -15.63 -0.29
C ILE A 70 -4.01 -15.67 0.04
N VAL A 71 -3.21 -16.04 -0.95
CA VAL A 71 -1.75 -16.15 -0.82
C VAL A 71 -1.09 -14.90 -1.37
N ILE A 72 -0.48 -14.11 -0.50
CA ILE A 72 0.25 -12.89 -0.84
C ILE A 72 1.75 -13.15 -0.78
N TYR A 73 2.44 -12.71 -1.84
CA TYR A 73 3.89 -12.63 -1.84
C TYR A 73 4.32 -11.18 -1.70
N GLU A 74 5.18 -10.94 -0.72
CA GLU A 74 5.81 -9.64 -0.49
C GLU A 74 7.16 -9.56 -1.21
N THR A 75 7.59 -8.36 -1.57
CA THR A 75 8.96 -8.13 -2.04
C THR A 75 9.66 -7.09 -1.17
N ILE A 76 10.94 -7.33 -0.89
CA ILE A 76 11.73 -6.49 0.03
C ILE A 76 12.16 -5.18 -0.67
N ASP A 77 12.05 -5.13 -2.01
CA ASP A 77 12.67 -4.10 -2.84
C ASP A 77 11.82 -2.81 -3.00
N SER A 78 10.61 -2.75 -2.45
CA SER A 78 9.78 -1.54 -2.52
C SER A 78 8.73 -1.44 -1.41
N TYR A 79 8.46 -0.23 -0.91
CA TYR A 79 7.41 0.03 0.10
C TYR A 79 6.00 -0.41 -0.33
N GLY A 80 5.75 -0.48 -1.64
CA GLY A 80 4.50 -0.99 -2.20
C GLY A 80 4.37 -2.51 -2.14
N ALA A 81 5.39 -3.24 -1.69
CA ALA A 81 5.39 -4.70 -1.74
C ALA A 81 5.34 -5.39 -0.38
N ILE A 82 5.07 -4.66 0.70
CA ILE A 82 4.79 -5.20 2.03
C ILE A 82 3.31 -5.00 2.40
N MET A 83 2.80 -5.83 3.31
CA MET A 83 1.44 -5.71 3.82
C MET A 83 1.33 -4.64 4.91
N TRP A 84 0.34 -3.76 4.73
CA TRP A 84 0.10 -2.63 5.63
C TRP A 84 -1.18 -2.82 6.45
N PRO A 85 -1.23 -2.36 7.73
CA PRO A 85 -2.39 -2.55 8.60
C PRO A 85 -3.71 -2.04 8.03
N ALA A 86 -3.73 -0.93 7.29
CA ALA A 86 -4.96 -0.40 6.74
C ALA A 86 -5.55 -1.29 5.63
N ALA A 87 -4.71 -2.04 4.90
CA ALA A 87 -5.20 -2.98 3.89
C ALA A 87 -5.98 -4.13 4.54
N LEU A 88 -5.48 -4.67 5.66
CA LEU A 88 -6.16 -5.69 6.45
C LEU A 88 -7.47 -5.19 7.04
N ALA A 89 -7.45 -3.98 7.61
CA ALA A 89 -8.63 -3.33 8.16
C ALA A 89 -9.70 -3.08 7.07
N LEU A 90 -9.29 -2.59 5.90
CA LEU A 90 -10.21 -2.36 4.79
C LEU A 90 -10.79 -3.67 4.24
N CYS A 91 -10.00 -4.73 4.10
CA CYS A 91 -10.51 -6.04 3.67
C CYS A 91 -11.57 -6.59 4.62
N SER A 92 -11.29 -6.54 5.93
CA SER A 92 -12.25 -6.94 6.96
C SER A 92 -13.52 -6.08 6.92
N PHE A 93 -13.37 -4.76 6.75
CA PHE A 93 -14.50 -3.86 6.64
C PHE A 93 -15.38 -4.18 5.43
N LEU A 94 -14.79 -4.36 4.24
CA LEU A 94 -15.51 -4.66 3.00
C LEU A 94 -16.26 -6.00 3.07
N GLU A 95 -15.67 -7.01 3.69
CA GLU A 95 -16.31 -8.32 3.86
C GLU A 95 -17.53 -8.25 4.79
N ASN A 96 -17.41 -7.52 5.90
CA ASN A 96 -18.38 -7.55 7.01
C ASN A 96 -19.45 -6.44 6.93
N ASN A 97 -19.31 -5.44 6.04
CA ASN A 97 -20.20 -4.27 5.96
C ASN A 97 -20.75 -4.08 4.54
N ARG A 98 -21.22 -5.15 3.90
CA ARG A 98 -21.67 -5.17 2.49
C ARG A 98 -22.91 -4.29 2.25
N GLU A 99 -23.67 -4.02 3.29
CA GLU A 99 -24.80 -3.10 3.30
C GLU A 99 -24.38 -1.63 3.23
N ILE A 100 -23.15 -1.30 3.64
CA ILE A 100 -22.57 0.05 3.58
C ILE A 100 -21.81 0.23 2.26
N VAL A 101 -21.03 -0.78 1.88
CA VAL A 101 -20.22 -0.81 0.66
C VAL A 101 -20.54 -2.09 -0.12
N ASN A 102 -21.45 -1.99 -1.09
CA ASN A 102 -21.87 -3.13 -1.89
C ASN A 102 -21.01 -3.24 -3.16
N LEU A 103 -20.08 -4.17 -3.16
CA LEU A 103 -19.16 -4.40 -4.29
C LEU A 103 -19.71 -5.33 -5.37
N GLN A 104 -20.87 -5.97 -5.16
CA GLN A 104 -21.43 -6.92 -6.11
C GLN A 104 -21.78 -6.23 -7.44
N GLY A 105 -21.00 -6.51 -8.49
CA GLY A 105 -21.18 -5.92 -9.82
C GLY A 105 -20.66 -4.49 -9.96
N ALA A 106 -20.04 -3.92 -8.93
CA ALA A 106 -19.51 -2.56 -8.94
C ALA A 106 -18.22 -2.44 -9.79
N GLN A 107 -18.02 -1.30 -10.43
CA GLN A 107 -16.75 -0.90 -11.02
C GLN A 107 -15.85 -0.27 -9.94
N VAL A 108 -14.68 -0.84 -9.71
CA VAL A 108 -13.79 -0.44 -8.60
C VAL A 108 -12.42 -0.05 -9.12
N LEU A 109 -11.91 1.10 -8.68
CA LEU A 109 -10.53 1.51 -8.81
C LEU A 109 -9.83 1.37 -7.46
N GLU A 110 -8.68 0.71 -7.39
CA GLU A 110 -7.80 0.81 -6.23
C GLU A 110 -6.58 1.68 -6.56
N LEU A 111 -6.33 2.69 -5.71
CA LEU A 111 -5.15 3.55 -5.77
C LEU A 111 -4.08 3.04 -4.80
N GLY A 112 -2.85 2.85 -5.30
CA GLY A 112 -1.75 2.37 -4.46
C GLY A 112 -2.00 0.95 -3.95
N ALA A 113 -2.35 0.05 -4.86
CA ALA A 113 -2.80 -1.30 -4.52
C ALA A 113 -1.72 -2.18 -3.86
N GLY A 114 -0.45 -1.83 -4.01
CA GLY A 114 0.67 -2.52 -3.40
C GLY A 114 0.71 -4.01 -3.76
N THR A 115 0.57 -4.87 -2.75
CA THR A 115 0.51 -6.33 -2.92
C THR A 115 -0.77 -6.82 -3.60
N GLY A 116 -1.83 -5.99 -3.62
CA GLY A 116 -3.12 -6.26 -4.25
C GLY A 116 -4.17 -6.92 -3.36
N LEU A 117 -3.95 -7.05 -2.05
CA LEU A 117 -4.88 -7.77 -1.16
C LEU A 117 -6.30 -7.19 -1.23
N VAL A 118 -6.45 -5.86 -1.16
CA VAL A 118 -7.77 -5.20 -1.20
C VAL A 118 -8.42 -5.43 -2.57
N SER A 119 -7.69 -5.28 -3.67
CA SER A 119 -8.17 -5.62 -5.03
C SER A 119 -8.65 -7.07 -5.15
N ILE A 120 -7.93 -8.02 -4.56
CA ILE A 120 -8.32 -9.44 -4.55
C ILE A 120 -9.62 -9.63 -3.78
N VAL A 121 -9.72 -9.09 -2.56
CA VAL A 121 -10.93 -9.20 -1.73
C VAL A 121 -12.12 -8.52 -2.40
N ALA A 122 -11.94 -7.32 -2.95
CA ALA A 122 -12.98 -6.62 -3.71
C ALA A 122 -13.47 -7.44 -4.92
N SER A 123 -12.55 -8.09 -5.64
CA SER A 123 -12.90 -8.93 -6.79
C SER A 123 -13.67 -10.19 -6.36
N LEU A 124 -13.27 -10.85 -5.27
CA LEU A 124 -13.98 -12.00 -4.71
C LEU A 124 -15.36 -11.62 -4.14
N LEU A 125 -15.53 -10.36 -3.69
CA LEU A 125 -16.83 -9.78 -3.32
C LEU A 125 -17.71 -9.41 -4.53
N GLY A 126 -17.24 -9.67 -5.76
CA GLY A 126 -18.02 -9.53 -6.99
C GLY A 126 -17.79 -8.24 -7.78
N ALA A 127 -16.78 -7.44 -7.43
CA ALA A 127 -16.44 -6.23 -8.17
C ALA A 127 -15.66 -6.51 -9.47
N SER A 128 -15.80 -5.60 -10.43
CA SER A 128 -14.92 -5.47 -11.59
C SER A 128 -13.81 -4.48 -11.21
N VAL A 129 -12.62 -5.00 -10.91
CA VAL A 129 -11.54 -4.24 -10.26
C VAL A 129 -10.48 -3.80 -11.27
N THR A 130 -10.04 -2.55 -11.14
CA THR A 130 -8.80 -2.01 -11.73
C THR A 130 -7.84 -1.66 -10.59
N ALA A 131 -6.82 -2.49 -10.38
CA ALA A 131 -5.78 -2.30 -9.39
C ALA A 131 -4.66 -1.45 -9.97
N THR A 132 -4.28 -0.34 -9.31
CA THR A 132 -3.28 0.58 -9.85
C THR A 132 -2.17 0.89 -8.87
N ASP A 133 -0.95 1.01 -9.41
CA ASP A 133 0.23 1.38 -8.66
C ASP A 133 1.33 1.93 -9.61
N LEU A 134 2.50 2.24 -9.06
CA LEU A 134 3.69 2.62 -9.81
C LEU A 134 4.27 1.43 -10.59
N PRO A 135 4.98 1.67 -11.72
CA PRO A 135 5.52 0.61 -12.59
C PRO A 135 6.33 -0.46 -11.86
N VAL A 136 7.09 -0.07 -10.82
CA VAL A 136 7.94 -0.97 -10.04
C VAL A 136 7.15 -2.03 -9.25
N VAL A 137 5.89 -1.74 -8.88
CA VAL A 137 5.04 -2.63 -8.08
C VAL A 137 4.24 -3.60 -8.95
N LEU A 138 3.96 -3.25 -10.20
CA LEU A 138 2.98 -3.94 -11.04
C LEU A 138 3.29 -5.41 -11.31
N SER A 139 4.56 -5.81 -11.34
CA SER A 139 4.93 -7.21 -11.55
C SER A 139 4.42 -8.09 -10.40
N ASN A 140 4.69 -7.68 -9.16
CA ASN A 140 4.25 -8.41 -7.98
C ASN A 140 2.73 -8.34 -7.80
N LEU A 141 2.16 -7.14 -7.95
CA LEU A 141 0.71 -6.92 -7.91
C LEU A 141 -0.02 -7.86 -8.88
N ARG A 142 0.43 -7.93 -10.14
CA ARG A 142 -0.15 -8.82 -11.15
C ARG A 142 -0.03 -10.28 -10.78
N ALA A 143 1.11 -10.72 -10.26
CA ALA A 143 1.29 -12.11 -9.84
C ALA A 143 0.34 -12.49 -8.69
N ASN A 144 0.20 -11.64 -7.67
CA ASN A 144 -0.70 -11.87 -6.55
C ASN A 144 -2.17 -11.85 -6.97
N VAL A 145 -2.59 -10.86 -7.75
CA VAL A 145 -3.95 -10.76 -8.27
C VAL A 145 -4.32 -12.00 -9.08
N LEU A 146 -3.49 -12.39 -10.05
CA LEU A 146 -3.77 -13.54 -10.92
C LEU A 146 -3.86 -14.85 -10.14
N ARG A 147 -2.95 -15.07 -9.18
CA ARG A 147 -2.92 -16.28 -8.37
C ARG A 147 -4.21 -16.48 -7.59
N ASN A 148 -4.79 -15.39 -7.08
CA ASN A 148 -5.89 -15.47 -6.13
C ASN A 148 -7.28 -15.29 -6.75
N THR A 149 -7.37 -14.80 -7.99
CA THR A 149 -8.67 -14.46 -8.63
C THR A 149 -9.00 -15.30 -9.86
N ARG A 150 -8.00 -15.95 -10.49
CA ARG A 150 -8.21 -16.76 -11.69
C ARG A 150 -9.17 -17.92 -11.42
N GLY A 151 -10.32 -17.90 -12.08
CA GLY A 151 -11.36 -18.93 -11.92
C GLY A 151 -12.19 -18.81 -10.63
N ARG A 152 -11.98 -17.76 -9.84
CA ARG A 152 -12.67 -17.51 -8.56
C ARG A 152 -13.54 -16.25 -8.58
N CYS A 153 -13.36 -15.38 -9.58
CA CYS A 153 -14.08 -14.12 -9.71
C CYS A 153 -14.88 -14.05 -11.03
N ARG A 154 -15.89 -13.18 -11.06
CA ARG A 154 -16.70 -12.90 -12.27
C ARG A 154 -15.84 -12.36 -13.42
N GLU A 155 -14.96 -11.43 -13.11
CA GLU A 155 -14.03 -10.80 -14.04
C GLU A 155 -12.63 -10.80 -13.44
N LEU A 156 -11.63 -11.03 -14.29
CA LEU A 156 -10.23 -10.98 -13.86
C LEU A 156 -9.86 -9.51 -13.62
N PRO A 157 -9.32 -9.15 -12.44
CA PRO A 157 -8.94 -7.76 -12.19
C PRO A 157 -7.90 -7.26 -13.19
N LYS A 158 -8.07 -6.01 -13.62
CA LYS A 158 -7.09 -5.30 -14.44
C LYS A 158 -6.00 -4.77 -13.53
N VAL A 159 -4.75 -4.82 -13.99
CA VAL A 159 -3.59 -4.25 -13.30
C VAL A 159 -2.92 -3.27 -14.23
N ASP A 160 -2.89 -1.99 -13.84
CA ASP A 160 -2.44 -0.89 -14.69
C ASP A 160 -1.58 0.14 -13.94
N VAL A 161 -0.81 0.94 -14.70
CA VAL A 161 0.01 2.03 -14.17
C VAL A 161 -0.87 3.22 -13.81
N LEU A 162 -0.73 3.73 -12.59
CA LEU A 162 -1.27 5.04 -12.23
C LEU A 162 -0.33 5.75 -11.25
N SER A 163 0.32 6.80 -11.74
CA SER A 163 1.01 7.77 -10.89
C SER A 163 0.03 8.86 -10.51
N TRP A 164 -0.06 9.17 -9.22
CA TRP A 164 -0.90 10.25 -8.72
C TRP A 164 -0.47 11.58 -9.35
N SER A 165 -1.42 12.38 -9.80
CA SER A 165 -1.12 13.61 -10.52
C SER A 165 -2.29 14.60 -10.50
N PHE A 166 -1.98 15.88 -10.74
CA PHE A 166 -2.96 16.92 -11.00
C PHE A 166 -3.56 16.87 -12.42
N ASP A 167 -2.88 16.23 -13.40
CA ASP A 167 -3.33 16.15 -14.79
C ASP A 167 -3.52 14.71 -15.28
N LEU A 168 -4.66 14.13 -14.86
CA LEU A 168 -5.09 12.81 -15.31
C LEU A 168 -6.05 12.87 -16.50
N LYS A 169 -6.44 14.05 -17.00
CA LYS A 169 -7.44 14.16 -18.07
C LYS A 169 -6.97 13.53 -19.37
N ARG A 170 -5.68 13.60 -19.66
CA ARG A 170 -5.08 13.04 -20.87
C ARG A 170 -4.88 11.53 -20.79
N SER A 171 -4.41 11.03 -19.64
CA SER A 171 -4.08 9.62 -19.46
C SER A 171 -5.29 8.77 -19.03
N HIS A 172 -6.18 9.34 -18.23
CA HIS A 172 -7.34 8.66 -17.62
C HIS A 172 -8.60 9.54 -17.68
N PRO A 173 -9.14 9.84 -18.88
CA PRO A 173 -10.33 10.68 -19.00
C PRO A 173 -11.55 10.06 -18.30
N THR A 174 -12.26 10.85 -17.50
CA THR A 174 -13.44 10.40 -16.71
C THR A 174 -14.62 9.96 -17.56
N GLY A 175 -14.67 10.34 -18.84
CA GLY A 175 -15.67 9.84 -19.79
C GLY A 175 -15.48 8.36 -20.16
N VAL A 176 -14.29 7.81 -19.93
CA VAL A 176 -13.93 6.40 -20.21
C VAL A 176 -13.78 5.61 -18.92
N HIS A 177 -13.21 6.24 -17.89
CA HIS A 177 -12.96 5.61 -16.59
C HIS A 177 -13.99 6.08 -15.57
N GLN A 178 -15.02 5.28 -15.37
CA GLN A 178 -16.09 5.50 -14.38
C GLN A 178 -16.06 4.38 -13.36
N TYR A 179 -16.10 4.75 -12.08
CA TYR A 179 -16.03 3.82 -10.97
C TYR A 179 -17.15 4.15 -9.97
N ASP A 180 -17.75 3.10 -9.41
CA ASP A 180 -18.69 3.22 -8.29
C ASP A 180 -17.92 3.46 -6.99
N TYR A 181 -16.78 2.78 -6.84
CA TYR A 181 -15.90 2.93 -5.68
C TYR A 181 -14.45 3.16 -6.06
N ILE A 182 -13.80 4.04 -5.30
CA ILE A 182 -12.35 4.20 -5.26
C ILE A 182 -11.89 3.70 -3.91
N LEU A 183 -11.03 2.68 -3.89
CA LEU A 183 -10.44 2.12 -2.69
C LEU A 183 -9.01 2.63 -2.53
N ALA A 184 -8.62 2.92 -1.28
CA ALA A 184 -7.24 3.28 -0.97
C ALA A 184 -6.92 2.86 0.48
N ALA A 185 -5.79 2.20 0.69
CA ALA A 185 -5.38 1.73 2.02
C ALA A 185 -3.91 2.07 2.29
N ASP A 186 -3.63 2.80 3.39
CA ASP A 186 -2.28 3.23 3.80
C ASP A 186 -1.48 3.96 2.69
N VAL A 187 -2.20 4.62 1.77
CA VAL A 187 -1.62 5.51 0.74
C VAL A 187 -1.15 6.85 1.31
N VAL A 188 -1.42 7.14 2.60
CA VAL A 188 -0.99 8.35 3.29
C VAL A 188 0.09 7.99 4.28
N TYR A 189 1.33 8.28 3.89
CA TYR A 189 2.52 8.12 4.72
C TYR A 189 3.52 9.24 4.38
N GLN A 190 4.75 9.15 4.89
CA GLN A 190 5.78 10.16 4.64
C GLN A 190 6.29 10.12 3.19
N HIS A 191 5.67 10.92 2.32
CA HIS A 191 6.10 11.22 0.94
C HIS A 191 5.55 12.57 0.47
N ASP A 192 6.10 13.10 -0.63
CA ASP A 192 5.76 14.45 -1.10
C ASP A 192 4.46 14.52 -1.95
N PHE A 193 3.94 13.37 -2.39
CA PHE A 193 2.81 13.28 -3.34
C PHE A 193 1.39 13.29 -2.71
N LEU A 194 1.23 13.83 -1.51
CA LEU A 194 -0.06 13.81 -0.81
C LEU A 194 -1.10 14.73 -1.48
N GLU A 195 -0.68 15.83 -2.09
CA GLU A 195 -1.61 16.72 -2.80
C GLU A 195 -2.07 16.09 -4.13
N GLU A 196 -1.17 15.45 -4.85
CA GLU A 196 -1.44 14.69 -6.08
C GLU A 196 -2.36 13.51 -5.82
N LEU A 197 -2.19 12.81 -4.69
CA LEU A 197 -3.10 11.75 -4.26
C LEU A 197 -4.52 12.29 -4.07
N LEU A 198 -4.68 13.41 -3.34
CA LEU A 198 -5.99 14.02 -3.14
C LEU A 198 -6.60 14.51 -4.45
N ALA A 199 -5.80 15.07 -5.36
CA ALA A 199 -6.23 15.47 -6.69
C ALA A 199 -6.69 14.26 -7.52
N THR A 200 -5.98 13.14 -7.43
CA THR A 200 -6.33 11.87 -8.08
C THR A 200 -7.65 11.31 -7.56
N MET A 201 -7.85 11.29 -6.23
CA MET A 201 -9.12 10.91 -5.63
C MET A 201 -10.27 11.78 -6.14
N LYS A 202 -10.07 13.11 -6.22
CA LYS A 202 -11.08 14.04 -6.74
C LYS A 202 -11.36 13.86 -8.23
N HIS A 203 -10.35 13.50 -9.02
CA HIS A 203 -10.50 13.30 -10.47
C HIS A 203 -11.45 12.14 -10.78
N PHE A 204 -11.31 11.02 -10.08
CA PHE A 204 -12.16 9.85 -10.28
C PHE A 204 -13.47 9.87 -9.48
N CYS A 205 -13.55 10.65 -8.40
CA CYS A 205 -14.76 10.79 -7.62
C CYS A 205 -15.70 11.77 -8.34
N GLY A 206 -16.59 11.22 -9.17
CA GLY A 206 -17.69 11.93 -9.83
C GLY A 206 -19.05 11.66 -9.17
N PRO A 207 -20.15 12.25 -9.69
CA PRO A 207 -21.49 11.99 -9.16
C PRO A 207 -21.81 10.48 -9.14
N GLY A 208 -22.14 9.95 -7.95
CA GLY A 208 -22.42 8.53 -7.75
C GLY A 208 -21.21 7.72 -7.26
N THR A 209 -20.00 8.23 -7.38
CA THR A 209 -18.78 7.56 -6.90
C THR A 209 -18.55 7.82 -5.40
N ALA A 210 -18.06 6.81 -4.69
CA ALA A 210 -17.58 6.94 -3.31
C ALA A 210 -16.10 6.54 -3.19
N VAL A 211 -15.31 7.36 -2.48
CA VAL A 211 -13.96 7.02 -2.05
C VAL A 211 -14.06 6.33 -0.68
N ILE A 212 -13.55 5.11 -0.56
CA ILE A 212 -13.38 4.40 0.71
C ILE A 212 -11.89 4.37 1.02
N TRP A 213 -11.47 5.14 2.01
CA TRP A 213 -10.07 5.32 2.35
C TRP A 213 -9.80 4.85 3.77
N ALA A 214 -8.93 3.86 3.92
CA ALA A 214 -8.44 3.35 5.20
C ALA A 214 -7.03 3.85 5.48
N ASN A 215 -6.77 4.29 6.70
CA ASN A 215 -5.43 4.76 7.10
C ASN A 215 -5.19 4.55 8.59
N LYS A 216 -3.95 4.14 8.92
CA LYS A 216 -3.46 4.25 10.29
C LYS A 216 -2.76 5.59 10.49
N VAL A 217 -3.24 6.41 11.41
CA VAL A 217 -2.61 7.68 11.76
C VAL A 217 -1.30 7.41 12.50
N ARG A 218 -0.19 7.90 11.95
CA ARG A 218 1.18 7.73 12.47
C ARG A 218 1.82 9.08 12.77
N LEU A 219 1.58 10.08 11.92
CA LEU A 219 2.23 11.39 11.97
C LEU A 219 1.22 12.53 11.82
N GLY A 220 1.66 13.76 12.14
CA GLY A 220 0.85 14.97 11.97
C GLY A 220 0.47 15.27 10.51
N SER A 221 1.26 14.80 9.54
CA SER A 221 0.94 14.84 8.10
C SER A 221 -0.35 14.12 7.79
N ASP A 222 -0.62 13.00 8.47
CA ASP A 222 -1.78 12.14 8.21
C ASP A 222 -3.06 12.84 8.68
N LEU A 223 -2.96 13.58 9.79
CA LEU A 223 -4.03 14.45 10.28
C LEU A 223 -4.27 15.61 9.31
N THR A 224 -3.21 16.21 8.76
CA THR A 224 -3.34 17.29 7.77
C THR A 224 -4.02 16.78 6.49
N PHE A 225 -3.63 15.61 6.00
CA PHE A 225 -4.31 14.98 4.87
C PHE A 225 -5.77 14.68 5.20
N THR A 226 -6.07 14.15 6.40
CA THR A 226 -7.44 13.88 6.85
C THR A 226 -8.30 15.13 6.81
N GLU A 227 -7.79 16.27 7.27
CA GLU A 227 -8.52 17.55 7.22
C GLU A 227 -8.70 18.06 5.78
N ASN A 228 -7.71 17.89 4.92
CA ASN A 228 -7.83 18.23 3.51
C ASN A 228 -8.83 17.33 2.76
N PHE A 229 -8.87 16.03 3.09
CA PHE A 229 -9.85 15.08 2.59
C PHE A 229 -11.28 15.51 3.00
N LYS A 230 -11.49 15.84 4.29
CA LYS A 230 -12.78 16.34 4.79
C LYS A 230 -13.22 17.64 4.13
N LYS A 231 -12.29 18.52 3.76
CA LYS A 231 -12.59 19.75 3.01
C LYS A 231 -12.96 19.45 1.55
N ALA A 232 -12.30 18.48 0.93
CA ALA A 232 -12.51 18.12 -0.47
C ALA A 232 -13.81 17.34 -0.72
N PHE A 233 -14.23 16.48 0.23
CA PHE A 233 -15.36 15.58 0.07
C PHE A 233 -16.48 15.85 1.09
N HIS A 234 -17.70 15.42 0.78
CA HIS A 234 -18.68 15.14 1.83
C HIS A 234 -18.27 13.83 2.50
N THR A 235 -17.84 13.91 3.76
CA THR A 235 -17.10 12.85 4.43
C THR A 235 -17.88 12.26 5.59
N SER A 236 -17.84 10.93 5.72
CA SER A 236 -18.34 10.19 6.89
C SER A 236 -17.24 9.26 7.40
N LEU A 237 -17.12 9.14 8.72
CA LEU A 237 -16.27 8.14 9.36
C LEU A 237 -17.05 6.83 9.45
N LEU A 238 -16.56 5.77 8.82
CA LEU A 238 -17.21 4.47 8.79
C LEU A 238 -16.72 3.54 9.90
N PHE A 239 -15.44 3.66 10.27
CA PHE A 239 -14.82 2.83 11.29
C PHE A 239 -13.69 3.61 11.98
N GLU A 240 -13.53 3.39 13.29
CA GLU A 240 -12.44 3.92 14.10
C GLU A 240 -12.07 2.90 15.18
N ASP A 241 -10.78 2.54 15.24
CA ASP A 241 -10.19 1.74 16.30
C ASP A 241 -8.77 2.25 16.59
N GLY A 242 -8.63 3.00 17.68
CA GLY A 242 -7.41 3.73 18.01
C GLY A 242 -6.98 4.65 16.87
N ASP A 243 -5.80 4.37 16.31
CA ASP A 243 -5.23 5.14 15.20
C ASP A 243 -5.74 4.70 13.82
N MET A 244 -6.46 3.58 13.72
CA MET A 244 -7.01 3.08 12.46
C MET A 244 -8.35 3.76 12.17
N LYS A 245 -8.49 4.33 10.98
CA LYS A 245 -9.72 4.99 10.52
C LYS A 245 -10.08 4.56 9.11
N ILE A 246 -11.38 4.39 8.86
CA ILE A 246 -11.93 4.20 7.51
C ILE A 246 -12.93 5.31 7.23
N PHE A 247 -12.69 6.07 6.18
CA PHE A 247 -13.54 7.18 5.75
C PHE A 247 -14.27 6.83 4.45
N LYS A 248 -15.48 7.37 4.32
CA LYS A 248 -16.20 7.49 3.05
C LYS A 248 -16.20 8.95 2.62
N GLY A 249 -15.73 9.23 1.41
CA GLY A 249 -15.83 10.54 0.75
C GLY A 249 -16.71 10.46 -0.49
N THR A 250 -17.59 11.44 -0.68
CA THR A 250 -18.37 11.63 -1.92
C THR A 250 -18.21 13.06 -2.44
N CYS A 251 -18.45 13.29 -3.73
CA CYS A 251 -18.38 14.64 -4.29
C CYS A 251 -19.31 15.60 -3.54
N ARG A 252 -18.81 16.78 -3.22
CA ARG A 252 -19.67 17.89 -2.84
C ARG A 252 -20.41 18.35 -4.10
N ARG A 253 -21.75 18.44 -4.05
CA ARG A 253 -22.50 19.11 -5.12
C ARG A 253 -22.00 20.55 -5.18
N SER A 254 -21.49 20.95 -6.36
CA SER A 254 -21.16 22.34 -6.68
C SER A 254 -22.41 23.21 -6.71
#